data_AF-A0A519XXL4-F1
#
_entry.id   AF-A0A519XXL4-F1
#
_cell.length_a   1.000
_cell.length_b   1.000
_cell.length_c   1.000
_cell.angle_alpha   90.00
_cell.angle_beta   90.00
_cell.angle_gamma   90.00
#
_symmetry.space_group_name_H-M   'P 1'
#
loop_
_entity.id
_entity.type
_entity.pdbx_description
1 polymer ?
#
loop_
_entity_poly.entity_id
_entity_poly.type
_entity_poly.pdbx_seq_one_letter_code
_entity_poly.pdbx_strand_id
1 'polypeptide(L)'
;MKKYILPSIRLTMVFTVILCIIYPLFISFAAKLSKGKGSGEKVYLNGKAVGYKLIGQSFTKPEYFWGRPSAVGYNAAGSGGSNKGATNPDYLKEVRQRIDTLLKYNPG
;
A
#
# COMPACT_ATOMS: atom_id res chain seq x y z
N MET A 1 -7.20 -27.81 -36.53
CA MET A 1 -6.78 -27.39 -35.17
C MET A 1 -5.30 -27.63 -34.86
N LYS A 2 -4.66 -28.74 -35.30
CA LYS A 2 -3.24 -29.05 -34.98
C LYS A 2 -2.18 -28.10 -35.57
N LYS A 3 -2.47 -27.44 -36.71
CA LYS A 3 -1.52 -26.57 -37.45
C LYS A 3 -1.00 -25.37 -36.64
N TYR A 4 -1.79 -24.86 -35.69
CA TYR A 4 -1.46 -23.66 -34.94
C TYR A 4 -0.96 -23.93 -33.52
N ILE A 5 -0.98 -25.18 -33.06
CA ILE A 5 -0.57 -25.50 -31.68
C ILE A 5 0.90 -25.13 -31.45
N LEU A 6 1.80 -25.52 -32.36
CA LEU A 6 3.23 -25.26 -32.22
C LEU A 6 3.58 -23.76 -32.38
N PRO A 7 3.06 -23.02 -33.37
CA PRO A 7 3.20 -21.56 -33.44
C PRO A 7 2.68 -20.83 -32.20
N SER A 8 1.51 -21.23 -31.68
CA SER A 8 0.93 -20.60 -30.48
C SER A 8 1.78 -20.83 -29.24
N ILE A 9 2.29 -22.05 -29.01
CA ILE A 9 3.20 -22.33 -27.88
C ILE A 9 4.47 -21.48 -27.99
N ARG A 10 5.06 -21.41 -29.18
CA ARG A 10 6.27 -20.60 -29.40
C ARG A 10 6.01 -19.13 -29.11
N LEU A 11 4.90 -18.58 -29.61
CA LEU A 11 4.53 -17.19 -29.38
C LEU A 11 4.29 -16.90 -27.90
N THR A 12 3.58 -17.80 -27.19
CA THR A 12 3.39 -17.71 -25.74
C THR A 12 4.72 -17.68 -25.02
N MET A 13 5.64 -18.61 -25.32
CA MET A 13 6.96 -18.66 -24.67
C MET A 13 7.77 -17.38 -24.92
N VAL A 14 7.73 -16.86 -26.15
CA VAL A 14 8.39 -15.58 -26.49
C VAL A 14 7.82 -14.44 -25.66
N PHE A 15 6.50 -14.30 -25.58
CA PHE A 15 5.89 -13.24 -24.77
C PHE A 15 6.09 -13.44 -23.27
N THR A 16 6.12 -14.67 -22.77
CA THR A 16 6.49 -14.95 -21.38
C THR A 16 7.91 -14.46 -21.09
N VAL A 17 8.88 -14.74 -21.96
CA VAL A 17 10.24 -14.22 -21.78
C VAL A 17 10.26 -12.69 -21.83
N ILE A 18 9.58 -12.08 -22.79
CA ILE A 18 9.57 -10.62 -22.94
C ILE A 18 8.91 -9.95 -21.72
N LEU A 19 7.70 -10.38 -21.35
CA LEU A 19 6.87 -9.69 -20.37
C LEU A 19 7.17 -10.07 -18.92
N CYS A 20 7.64 -11.30 -18.66
CA CYS A 20 7.92 -11.76 -17.31
C CYS A 20 9.41 -11.70 -16.94
N ILE A 21 10.33 -11.60 -17.92
CA ILE A 21 11.77 -11.54 -17.67
C ILE A 21 12.35 -10.20 -18.13
N ILE A 22 12.31 -9.91 -19.43
CA ILE A 22 12.99 -8.74 -20.00
C ILE A 22 12.38 -7.46 -19.44
N TYR A 23 11.05 -7.35 -19.45
CA TYR A 23 10.35 -6.15 -19.00
C TYR A 23 10.56 -5.85 -17.49
N PRO A 24 10.37 -6.80 -16.55
CA PRO A 24 10.60 -6.52 -15.13
C PRO A 24 12.05 -6.20 -14.79
N LEU A 25 13.02 -6.83 -15.48
CA LEU A 25 14.45 -6.49 -15.31
C LEU A 25 14.74 -5.08 -15.79
N PHE A 26 14.23 -4.70 -16.96
CA PHE A 26 14.37 -3.35 -17.50
C PHE A 26 13.79 -2.30 -16.54
N ILE A 27 12.56 -2.51 -16.05
CA ILE A 27 11.92 -1.62 -15.08
C ILE A 27 12.70 -1.56 -13.77
N SER A 28 13.21 -2.69 -13.28
CA SER A 28 14.01 -2.75 -12.04
C SER A 28 15.31 -1.96 -12.16
N PHE A 29 15.95 -1.98 -13.33
CA PHE A 29 17.13 -1.17 -13.60
C PHE A 29 16.77 0.32 -13.69
N ALA A 30 15.74 0.67 -14.45
CA ALA A 30 15.26 2.05 -14.57
C ALA A 30 14.86 2.64 -13.21
N ALA A 31 14.31 1.82 -12.30
CA ALA A 31 13.94 2.24 -10.95
C ALA A 31 15.14 2.70 -10.10
N LYS A 32 16.39 2.37 -10.46
CA LYS A 32 17.58 2.90 -9.78
C LYS A 32 17.76 4.41 -9.98
N LEU A 33 17.16 4.97 -11.03
CA LEU A 33 17.17 6.41 -11.31
C LEU A 33 16.07 7.17 -10.55
N SER A 34 15.12 6.47 -9.91
CA SER A 34 14.03 7.09 -9.16
C SER A 34 14.44 7.46 -7.72
N LYS A 35 13.67 8.37 -7.11
CA LYS A 35 13.79 8.67 -5.68
C LYS A 35 13.48 7.40 -4.87
N GLY A 36 14.43 6.96 -4.06
CA GLY A 36 14.35 5.69 -3.32
C GLY A 36 14.87 4.45 -4.07
N LYS A 37 15.40 4.60 -5.29
CA LYS A 37 16.12 3.55 -6.06
C LYS A 37 15.36 2.21 -6.19
N GLY A 38 14.04 2.29 -6.32
CA GLY A 38 13.14 1.13 -6.42
C GLY A 38 12.77 0.47 -5.07
N SER A 39 13.33 0.93 -3.95
CA SER A 39 13.00 0.40 -2.61
C SER A 39 12.10 1.34 -1.80
N GLY A 40 11.63 2.44 -2.38
CA GLY A 40 10.92 3.50 -1.68
C GLY A 40 11.84 4.43 -0.87
N GLU A 41 11.34 5.60 -0.51
CA GLU A 41 12.07 6.58 0.31
C GLU A 41 11.98 6.21 1.80
N LYS A 42 13.02 5.56 2.33
CA LYS A 42 13.15 5.24 3.77
C LYS A 42 13.43 6.51 4.58
N VAL A 43 12.82 6.60 5.74
CA VAL A 43 13.08 7.65 6.74
C VAL A 43 13.94 7.06 7.85
N TYR A 44 15.02 7.77 8.22
CA TYR A 44 15.97 7.33 9.25
C TYR A 44 15.94 8.28 10.44
N LEU A 45 16.05 7.70 11.64
CA LEU A 45 16.28 8.41 12.88
C LEU A 45 17.43 7.70 13.60
N ASN A 46 18.49 8.44 13.94
CA ASN A 46 19.68 7.89 14.62
C ASN A 46 20.27 6.65 13.91
N GLY A 47 20.33 6.68 12.58
CA GLY A 47 20.85 5.57 11.76
C GLY A 47 19.91 4.36 11.60
N LYS A 48 18.75 4.34 12.28
CA LYS A 48 17.75 3.28 12.15
C LYS A 48 16.62 3.69 11.21
N ALA A 49 16.24 2.80 10.30
CA ALA A 49 15.05 3.00 9.46
C ALA A 49 13.79 2.92 10.34
N VAL A 50 13.04 4.02 10.40
CA VAL A 50 11.81 4.13 11.23
C VAL A 50 10.54 4.07 10.39
N GLY A 51 10.63 4.13 9.07
CA GLY A 51 9.48 4.06 8.18
C GLY A 51 9.81 4.44 6.74
N TYR A 52 8.76 4.72 5.97
CA TYR A 52 8.86 5.22 4.60
C TYR A 52 8.05 6.50 4.47
N LYS A 53 8.55 7.43 3.66
CA LYS A 53 7.96 8.77 3.48
C LYS A 53 6.48 8.75 3.05
N LEU A 54 6.08 7.73 2.30
CA LEU A 54 4.73 7.58 1.75
C LEU A 54 3.87 6.56 2.53
N ILE A 55 4.37 6.02 3.64
CA ILE A 55 3.66 5.03 4.45
C ILE A 55 3.28 5.67 5.79
N GLY A 56 1.98 5.75 6.05
CA GLY A 56 1.46 6.17 7.34
C GLY A 56 1.68 5.11 8.42
N GLN A 57 1.74 5.56 9.67
CA GLN A 57 1.86 4.72 10.85
C GLN A 57 0.71 5.03 11.80
N SER A 58 0.44 4.10 12.72
CA SER A 58 -0.56 4.33 13.76
C SER A 58 0.03 5.26 14.82
N PHE A 59 -0.46 6.50 14.85
CA PHE A 59 -0.15 7.48 15.89
C PHE A 59 -1.38 7.65 16.78
N THR A 60 -1.28 7.20 18.02
CA THR A 60 -2.38 7.21 19.00
C THR A 60 -2.06 8.03 20.25
N LYS A 61 -0.82 8.50 20.39
CA LYS A 61 -0.44 9.32 21.53
C LYS A 61 -0.87 10.78 21.34
N PRO A 62 -1.30 11.50 22.38
CA PRO A 62 -1.81 12.87 22.27
C PRO A 62 -0.79 13.87 21.70
N GLU A 63 0.50 13.65 21.90
CA GLU A 63 1.56 14.54 21.41
C GLU A 63 1.80 14.49 19.89
N TYR A 64 1.22 13.51 19.19
CA TYR A 64 1.39 13.35 17.74
C TYR A 64 0.13 13.73 16.97
N PHE A 65 0.31 14.13 15.71
CA PHE A 65 -0.81 14.28 14.79
C PHE A 65 -1.46 12.93 14.49
N TRP A 66 -2.77 12.84 14.67
CA TRP A 66 -3.51 11.61 14.43
C TRP A 66 -3.92 11.52 12.97
N GLY A 67 -3.47 10.45 12.32
CA GLY A 67 -3.83 10.15 10.94
C GLY A 67 -5.29 9.69 10.78
N ARG A 68 -5.70 9.50 9.53
CA ARG A 68 -7.02 8.94 9.22
C ARG A 68 -7.14 7.51 9.76
N PRO A 69 -8.32 7.06 10.21
CA PRO A 69 -8.50 5.67 10.59
C PRO A 69 -8.16 4.72 9.44
N SER A 70 -7.48 3.63 9.76
CA SER A 70 -7.13 2.57 8.81
C SER A 70 -7.91 1.31 9.14
N ALA A 71 -8.63 0.77 8.16
CA ALA A 71 -9.37 -0.49 8.32
C ALA A 71 -8.45 -1.68 8.63
N VAL A 72 -7.17 -1.57 8.26
CA VAL A 72 -6.13 -2.59 8.50
C VAL A 72 -5.15 -2.15 9.58
N GLY A 73 -5.46 -1.10 10.34
CA GLY A 73 -4.63 -0.61 11.43
C GLY A 73 -3.22 -0.18 10.99
N TYR A 74 -3.08 0.39 9.79
CA TYR A 74 -1.79 0.73 9.18
C TYR A 74 -0.83 -0.46 8.97
N ASN A 75 -1.34 -1.69 8.97
CA ASN A 75 -0.56 -2.87 8.62
C ASN A 75 -0.23 -2.87 7.13
N ALA A 76 1.06 -2.78 6.79
CA ALA A 76 1.55 -2.76 5.42
C ALA A 76 1.22 -4.04 4.63
N ALA A 77 1.02 -5.18 5.30
CA ALA A 77 0.60 -6.42 4.65
C ALA A 77 -0.92 -6.48 4.38
N GLY A 78 -1.72 -5.66 5.07
CA GLY A 78 -3.18 -5.74 5.06
C GLY A 78 -3.88 -4.98 3.92
N SER A 79 -3.18 -4.06 3.25
CA SER A 79 -3.64 -3.18 2.14
C SER A 79 -5.13 -3.28 1.73
N GLY A 80 -6.02 -2.78 2.59
CA GLY A 80 -7.47 -2.93 2.42
C GLY A 80 -8.28 -1.76 2.97
N GLY A 81 -9.50 -1.60 2.44
CA GLY A 81 -10.49 -0.62 2.88
C GLY A 81 -11.50 -1.20 3.88
N SER A 82 -12.30 -0.33 4.51
CA SER A 82 -13.35 -0.75 5.44
C SER A 82 -14.53 -1.45 4.74
N ASN A 83 -14.76 -1.13 3.46
CA ASN A 83 -15.77 -1.76 2.59
C ASN A 83 -17.17 -1.83 3.20
N LYS A 84 -17.54 -0.86 4.03
CA LYS A 84 -18.89 -0.74 4.64
C LYS A 84 -19.74 0.24 3.83
N GLY A 85 -21.02 -0.12 3.63
CA GLY A 85 -22.00 0.78 3.04
C GLY A 85 -22.40 1.92 3.98
N ALA A 86 -22.92 3.02 3.41
CA ALA A 86 -23.27 4.22 4.17
C ALA A 86 -24.37 3.99 5.23
N THR A 87 -25.26 3.02 5.01
CA THR A 87 -26.36 2.66 5.93
C THR A 87 -26.02 1.53 6.89
N ASN A 88 -24.78 1.03 6.89
CA ASN A 88 -24.38 -0.07 7.77
C ASN A 88 -24.39 0.40 9.24
N PRO A 89 -25.16 -0.26 10.13
CA PRO A 89 -25.31 0.18 11.52
C PRO A 89 -24.00 0.11 12.32
N ASP A 90 -23.16 -0.91 12.08
CA ASP A 90 -21.88 -1.05 12.76
C ASP A 90 -20.91 0.06 12.35
N TYR A 91 -20.90 0.44 11.07
CA TYR A 91 -20.07 1.52 10.56
C TYR A 91 -20.49 2.87 11.15
N LEU A 92 -21.79 3.15 11.22
CA LEU A 92 -22.30 4.37 11.85
C LEU A 92 -21.94 4.44 13.34
N LYS A 93 -21.98 3.30 14.04
CA LYS A 93 -21.55 3.20 15.44
C LYS A 93 -20.05 3.47 15.60
N GLU A 94 -19.22 2.86 14.75
CA GLU A 94 -17.76 3.06 14.74
C GLU A 94 -17.38 4.52 14.46
N VAL A 95 -18.07 5.18 13.52
CA VAL A 95 -17.85 6.60 13.22
C VAL A 95 -18.22 7.48 14.42
N ARG A 96 -19.36 7.25 15.08
CA ARG A 96 -19.76 7.99 16.28
C ARG A 96 -18.71 7.85 17.40
N GLN A 97 -18.26 6.62 17.67
CA GLN A 97 -17.21 6.37 18.67
C GLN A 97 -15.90 7.12 18.37
N ARG A 98 -15.51 7.21 17.09
CA ARG A 98 -14.33 7.97 16.67
C ARG A 98 -14.50 9.47 16.88
N ILE A 99 -15.68 10.01 16.60
CA ILE A 99 -16.01 11.43 16.84
C ILE A 99 -15.90 11.73 18.34
N ASP A 100 -16.54 10.90 19.18
CA ASP A 100 -16.52 11.09 20.64
C ASP A 100 -15.08 11.05 21.18
N THR A 101 -14.27 10.10 20.70
CA THR A 101 -12.86 9.99 21.08
C THR A 101 -12.07 11.22 20.64
N LEU A 102 -12.25 11.68 19.41
CA LEU A 102 -11.52 12.84 18.90
C LEU A 102 -11.83 14.10 19.72
N LEU A 103 -13.11 14.35 20.02
CA LEU A 103 -13.56 15.50 20.81
C LEU A 103 -13.03 15.45 22.25
N LYS A 104 -12.93 14.25 22.85
CA LYS A 104 -12.37 14.09 24.19
C LYS A 104 -10.90 14.53 24.28
N TYR A 105 -10.08 14.22 23.27
CA TYR A 105 -8.65 14.54 23.27
C TYR A 105 -8.33 15.91 22.65
N ASN A 106 -9.30 16.54 21.99
CA ASN A 106 -9.17 17.86 21.38
C ASN A 106 -10.36 18.75 21.79
N PRO A 107 -10.50 19.07 23.09
CA PRO A 107 -11.47 20.07 23.52
C PRO A 107 -11.02 21.42 22.95
N GLY A 108 -11.91 22.07 22.19
CA GLY A 108 -11.65 23.38 21.57
C GLY A 108 -11.33 24.47 22.59
#